data_AF-A0A089HZZ5-F1
#
_entry.id   AF-A0A089HZZ5-F1
#
_cell.length_a   1.000
_cell.length_b   1.000
_cell.length_c   1.000
_cell.angle_alpha   90.00
_cell.angle_beta   90.00
_cell.angle_gamma   90.00
#
_symmetry.space_group_name_H-M   'P 1'
#
loop_
_entity.id
_entity.type
_entity.pdbx_description
1 polymer ?
#
loop_
_entity_poly.entity_id
_entity_poly.type
_entity_poly.pdbx_seq_one_letter_code
_entity_poly.pdbx_strand_id
1 'polypeptide(L)'
;MINVLFIFMVVNSLFTYSLYAASPTSSSLGASYGGEWVDKALVEVEDLDGTINLTFDKNTGKAALEYSVWDEENYTFQSTAPITVNEQKPVKFTYEYLDYTEHENPRTMRGEGIIEFKTGTIVLKMGGLPPDINKIFAQPRTFIRDPYANRVPKPEDAIAVVSQYCKCKESNLVKFIYPVADNESNKNWIAYVEVYVRGILLTEYKVNLHTYKATEIKDLWSQSSHFANKVKVSKITASSTLPKSKAGSYNANQVIDGDTATCWCEGVKGSGIGQSFTVSFPQKTEVSSLKVFPGYGKSVSAYLENNSVRKAKITFSDGTSVIADFTKESVWDLPKVKATTSITFTILEVNLGSKYNDTCVSEFTIS
;
A
#
# COMPACT_ATOMS: atom_id res chain seq x y z
N MET A 1 -45.16 -62.28 13.20
CA MET A 1 -44.02 -61.45 13.68
C MET A 1 -43.00 -61.40 12.57
N ILE A 2 -42.60 -60.18 12.20
CA ILE A 2 -41.56 -59.71 11.25
C ILE A 2 -42.22 -58.58 10.47
N ASN A 3 -42.06 -57.37 10.99
CA ASN A 3 -42.42 -56.14 10.30
C ASN A 3 -41.11 -55.53 9.80
N VAL A 4 -40.98 -55.45 8.47
CA VAL A 4 -39.84 -54.86 7.78
C VAL A 4 -39.99 -53.35 7.83
N LEU A 5 -39.12 -52.67 8.57
CA LEU A 5 -39.09 -51.21 8.65
C LEU A 5 -38.09 -50.68 7.61
N PHE A 6 -38.64 -50.02 6.57
CA PHE A 6 -37.88 -49.23 5.62
C PHE A 6 -37.27 -48.01 6.32
N ILE A 7 -35.94 -47.94 6.40
CA ILE A 7 -35.21 -46.73 6.81
C ILE A 7 -34.93 -45.91 5.55
N PHE A 8 -35.57 -44.75 5.44
CA PHE A 8 -35.20 -43.71 4.49
C PHE A 8 -33.81 -43.18 4.86
N MET A 9 -32.82 -43.44 4.01
CA MET A 9 -31.51 -42.83 4.07
C MET A 9 -31.59 -41.47 3.39
N VAL A 10 -31.86 -40.41 4.17
CA VAL A 10 -31.67 -39.03 3.69
C VAL A 10 -30.17 -38.77 3.68
N VAL A 11 -29.60 -38.72 2.48
CA VAL A 11 -28.25 -38.20 2.24
C VAL A 11 -28.29 -36.70 2.44
N ASN A 12 -27.98 -36.24 3.66
CA ASN A 12 -27.66 -34.83 3.88
C ASN A 12 -26.25 -34.60 3.34
N SER A 13 -26.17 -33.89 2.21
CA SER A 13 -24.94 -33.26 1.75
C SER A 13 -24.49 -32.26 2.79
N LEU A 14 -23.41 -32.57 3.50
CA LEU A 14 -22.69 -31.60 4.33
C LEU A 14 -22.04 -30.58 3.39
N PHE A 15 -22.78 -29.51 3.07
CA PHE A 15 -22.16 -28.24 2.70
C PHE A 15 -21.43 -27.72 3.95
N THR A 16 -20.12 -27.97 4.02
CA THR A 16 -19.25 -27.25 4.93
C THR A 16 -19.18 -25.80 4.46
N TYR A 17 -20.03 -24.95 5.01
CA TYR A 17 -19.74 -23.52 5.07
C TYR A 17 -18.50 -23.35 5.94
N SER A 18 -17.35 -23.10 5.32
CA SER A 18 -16.16 -22.64 6.02
C SER A 18 -16.47 -21.23 6.57
N LEU A 19 -16.86 -21.18 7.85
CA LEU A 19 -16.83 -19.98 8.66
C LEU A 19 -15.38 -19.46 8.64
N TYR A 20 -15.17 -18.34 7.94
CA TYR A 20 -13.89 -17.63 7.95
C TYR A 20 -13.58 -17.23 9.40
N ALA A 21 -12.33 -17.50 9.79
CA ALA A 21 -11.83 -17.38 11.14
C ALA A 21 -12.11 -15.98 11.73
N ALA A 22 -12.76 -15.99 12.89
CA ALA A 22 -12.69 -14.90 13.85
C ALA A 22 -11.22 -14.66 14.24
N SER A 23 -10.92 -13.42 14.63
CA SER A 23 -9.66 -12.99 15.21
C SER A 23 -9.05 -14.06 16.13
N PRO A 24 -7.73 -14.33 16.04
CA PRO A 24 -7.12 -15.40 16.83
C PRO A 24 -7.36 -15.13 18.31
N THR A 25 -7.98 -16.12 18.96
CA THR A 25 -8.16 -16.15 20.41
C THR A 25 -6.80 -16.19 21.09
N SER A 26 -6.75 -15.55 22.26
CA SER A 26 -5.57 -15.16 23.05
C SER A 26 -4.74 -16.30 23.65
N SER A 27 -4.54 -17.42 22.95
CA SER A 27 -3.83 -18.57 23.51
C SER A 27 -2.89 -19.23 22.49
N SER A 28 -1.85 -18.50 22.09
CA SER A 28 -0.55 -19.05 21.68
C SER A 28 0.48 -17.92 21.56
N LEU A 29 0.57 -17.08 22.60
CA LEU A 29 1.64 -16.09 22.76
C LEU A 29 2.83 -16.76 23.46
N GLY A 30 3.64 -17.49 22.68
CA GLY A 30 4.92 -18.00 23.12
C GLY A 30 6.00 -16.93 22.97
N ALA A 31 6.38 -16.32 24.10
CA ALA A 31 7.57 -15.50 24.33
C ALA A 31 7.73 -14.22 23.48
N SER A 32 7.09 -13.15 23.94
CA SER A 32 7.58 -11.77 23.75
C SER A 32 7.39 -11.07 25.10
N TYR A 33 8.51 -10.72 25.73
CA TYR A 33 8.67 -10.00 27.01
C TYR A 33 7.49 -10.02 28.00
N GLY A 34 7.70 -10.67 29.15
CA GLY A 34 6.83 -10.55 30.32
C GLY A 34 6.64 -9.09 30.72
N GLY A 35 5.41 -8.60 30.60
CA GLY A 35 5.05 -7.22 30.89
C GLY A 35 3.60 -6.99 30.51
N GLU A 36 2.73 -7.21 31.49
CA GLU A 36 1.30 -6.98 31.44
C GLU A 36 0.87 -5.70 30.70
N TRP A 37 -0.21 -5.76 29.91
CA TRP A 37 -0.97 -4.64 29.30
C TRP A 37 -0.48 -3.22 29.63
N VAL A 38 0.24 -2.60 28.69
CA VAL A 38 0.58 -1.18 28.73
C VAL A 38 -0.29 -0.46 27.70
N ASP A 39 -1.03 0.55 28.12
CA ASP A 39 -1.81 1.39 27.21
C ASP A 39 -0.91 2.47 26.61
N LYS A 40 -0.69 2.38 25.30
CA LYS A 40 0.16 3.31 24.56
C LYS A 40 -0.68 4.19 23.67
N ALA A 41 -0.47 5.49 23.79
CA ALA A 41 -1.02 6.51 22.94
C ALA A 41 0.14 7.10 22.11
N LEU A 42 0.01 7.09 20.79
CA LEU A 42 1.03 7.62 19.88
C LEU A 42 0.52 8.83 19.13
N VAL A 43 1.34 9.88 19.02
CA VAL A 43 1.15 10.94 18.03
C VAL A 43 2.27 10.86 17.02
N GLU A 44 1.86 10.65 15.78
CA GLU A 44 2.67 10.94 14.61
C GLU A 44 2.05 12.16 13.92
N VAL A 45 2.86 13.18 13.65
CA VAL A 45 2.51 14.28 12.75
C VAL A 45 3.45 14.13 11.57
N GLU A 46 2.93 13.78 10.38
CA GLU A 46 3.78 13.57 9.19
C GLU A 46 4.59 14.83 8.82
N ASP A 47 4.13 16.02 9.23
CA ASP A 47 4.78 17.33 9.00
C ASP A 47 5.82 17.74 10.08
N LEU A 48 5.99 16.94 11.14
CA LEU A 48 7.01 17.17 12.18
C LEU A 48 7.93 15.95 12.20
N ASP A 49 9.24 16.16 12.11
CA ASP A 49 10.25 15.09 12.08
C ASP A 49 10.40 14.31 13.42
N GLY A 50 9.38 14.29 14.28
CA GLY A 50 9.43 13.64 15.59
C GLY A 50 8.17 12.88 15.98
N THR A 51 8.36 11.85 16.80
CA THR A 51 7.29 11.00 17.35
C THR A 51 7.10 11.30 18.84
N ILE A 52 5.84 11.45 19.27
CA ILE A 52 5.50 11.57 20.69
C ILE A 52 4.83 10.27 21.14
N ASN A 53 5.46 9.57 22.09
CA ASN A 53 4.96 8.36 22.71
C ASN A 53 4.51 8.66 24.14
N LEU A 54 3.24 8.41 24.45
CA LEU A 54 2.69 8.53 25.79
C LEU A 54 2.25 7.14 26.27
N THR A 55 2.91 6.67 27.33
CA THR A 55 2.76 5.32 27.86
C THR A 55 2.22 5.36 29.28
N PHE A 56 1.19 4.56 29.58
CA PHE A 56 0.63 4.44 30.93
C PHE A 56 0.95 3.09 31.55
N ASP A 57 1.61 3.13 32.70
CA ASP A 57 1.78 1.97 33.56
C ASP A 57 0.49 1.74 34.35
N LYS A 58 -0.21 0.64 34.05
CA LYS A 58 -1.47 0.28 34.70
C LYS A 58 -1.33 -0.08 36.19
N ASN A 59 -0.14 -0.47 36.63
CA ASN A 59 0.11 -0.93 38.01
C ASN A 59 0.37 0.27 38.93
N THR A 60 1.08 1.28 38.41
CA THR A 60 1.40 2.49 39.18
C THR A 60 0.49 3.67 38.85
N GLY A 61 -0.25 3.60 37.74
CA GLY A 61 -1.00 4.73 37.17
C GLY A 61 -0.09 5.83 36.61
N LYS A 62 1.23 5.68 36.62
CA LYS A 62 2.15 6.72 36.15
C LYS A 62 2.21 6.75 34.62
N ALA A 63 2.46 7.93 34.09
CA ALA A 63 2.64 8.15 32.67
C ALA A 63 4.11 8.45 32.36
N ALA A 64 4.63 7.82 31.31
CA ALA A 64 5.88 8.17 30.68
C ALA A 64 5.57 8.83 29.34
N LEU A 65 6.25 9.94 29.06
CA LEU A 65 6.15 10.64 27.80
C LEU A 65 7.54 10.70 27.18
N GLU A 66 7.67 10.21 25.97
CA GLU A 66 8.89 10.24 25.18
C GLU A 66 8.65 11.08 23.93
N TYR A 67 9.58 11.98 23.65
CA TYR A 67 9.65 12.69 22.39
C TYR A 67 10.98 12.40 21.72
N SER A 68 10.91 11.87 20.50
CA SER A 68 12.07 11.43 19.73
C SER A 68 12.07 12.12 18.37
N VAL A 69 13.17 12.79 18.05
CA VAL A 69 13.49 13.33 16.72
C VAL A 69 14.57 12.44 16.11
N TRP A 70 14.49 12.14 14.80
CA TRP A 70 15.40 11.20 14.12
C TRP A 70 16.87 11.42 14.51
N ASP A 71 17.44 10.44 15.23
CA ASP A 71 18.87 10.29 15.57
C ASP A 71 19.58 11.43 16.32
N GLU A 72 18.87 12.47 16.81
CA GLU A 72 19.52 13.64 17.42
C GLU A 72 19.16 13.86 18.89
N GLU A 73 17.88 13.76 19.29
CA GLU A 73 17.47 14.05 20.67
C GLU A 73 16.26 13.22 21.13
N ASN A 74 16.39 12.60 22.31
CA ASN A 74 15.32 11.89 22.99
C ASN A 74 15.03 12.56 24.33
N TYR A 75 13.81 13.07 24.50
CA TYR A 75 13.34 13.63 25.76
C TYR A 75 12.39 12.66 26.43
N THR A 76 12.71 12.27 27.67
CA THR A 76 11.85 11.43 28.49
C THR A 76 11.35 12.20 29.70
N PHE A 77 10.04 12.25 29.84
CA PHE A 77 9.35 12.86 30.96
C PHE A 77 8.59 11.79 31.74
N GLN A 78 8.77 11.78 33.05
CA GLN A 78 8.13 10.80 33.94
C GLN A 78 7.19 11.49 34.89
N SER A 79 5.93 11.04 34.95
CA SER A 79 4.98 11.56 35.93
C SER A 79 5.40 11.14 37.34
N THR A 80 5.46 12.11 38.24
CA THR A 80 5.78 11.86 39.65
C THR A 80 4.57 11.33 40.42
N ALA A 81 3.37 11.71 39.99
CA ALA A 81 2.09 11.24 40.52
C ALA A 81 1.36 10.33 39.51
N PRO A 82 0.55 9.37 39.99
CA PRO A 82 -0.37 8.60 39.16
C PRO A 82 -1.38 9.51 38.42
N ILE A 83 -1.72 9.14 37.19
CA ILE A 83 -2.67 9.81 36.28
C ILE A 83 -3.76 8.81 35.90
N THR A 84 -5.02 9.19 36.10
CA THR A 84 -6.18 8.36 35.73
C THR A 84 -6.64 8.69 34.31
N VAL A 85 -6.51 7.74 33.38
CA VAL A 85 -6.82 7.92 31.94
C VAL A 85 -8.34 8.06 31.65
N ASN A 86 -9.20 7.55 32.54
CA ASN A 86 -10.65 7.50 32.31
C ASN A 86 -11.40 8.82 32.60
N GLU A 87 -10.69 9.89 32.96
CA GLU A 87 -11.32 11.17 33.27
C GLU A 87 -11.47 12.04 32.02
N GLN A 88 -12.71 12.48 31.73
CA GLN A 88 -12.99 13.49 30.69
C GLN A 88 -12.58 14.92 31.10
N LYS A 89 -11.89 15.07 32.24
CA LYS A 89 -11.46 16.36 32.78
C LYS A 89 -9.94 16.50 32.67
N PRO A 90 -9.42 17.72 32.50
CA PRO A 90 -7.98 17.97 32.56
C PRO A 90 -7.38 17.52 33.90
N VAL A 91 -6.36 16.67 33.84
CA VAL A 91 -5.57 16.21 34.99
C VAL A 91 -4.28 17.01 35.06
N LYS A 92 -4.03 17.66 36.21
CA LYS A 92 -2.74 18.29 36.51
C LYS A 92 -1.77 17.25 37.05
N PHE A 93 -0.52 17.29 36.61
CA PHE A 93 0.52 16.39 37.10
C PHE A 93 1.87 17.10 37.16
N THR A 94 2.73 16.62 38.05
CA THR A 94 4.14 17.02 38.13
C THR A 94 4.99 15.96 37.43
N TYR A 95 6.03 16.38 36.72
CA TYR A 95 6.92 15.48 35.99
C TYR A 95 8.40 15.83 36.22
N GLU A 96 9.27 14.85 35.96
CA GLU A 96 10.71 15.03 35.93
C GLU A 96 11.27 14.66 34.56
N TYR A 97 12.35 15.32 34.14
CA TYR A 97 13.13 14.96 32.96
C TYR A 97 14.62 15.26 33.17
N LEU A 98 15.45 14.70 32.31
CA LEU A 98 16.88 14.99 32.28
C LEU A 98 17.17 16.03 31.19
N ASP A 99 17.79 17.14 31.58
CA ASP A 99 18.24 18.19 30.68
C ASP A 99 19.72 18.02 30.35
N TYR A 100 20.01 17.94 29.04
CA TYR A 100 21.34 17.70 28.47
C TYR A 100 21.94 18.94 27.80
N THR A 101 21.25 20.09 27.80
CA THR A 101 21.59 21.25 26.95
C THR A 101 22.93 21.93 27.27
N GLU A 102 23.53 21.73 28.45
CA GLU A 102 24.72 22.50 28.86
C GLU A 102 25.83 21.74 29.63
N HIS A 103 25.78 20.40 29.81
CA HIS A 103 26.72 19.69 30.71
C HIS A 103 27.13 18.27 30.27
N GLU A 104 28.36 17.86 30.62
CA GLU A 104 28.83 16.46 30.56
C GLU A 104 28.00 15.51 31.46
N ASN A 105 27.23 16.05 32.43
CA ASN A 105 26.31 15.30 33.29
C ASN A 105 24.90 15.92 33.25
N PRO A 106 23.85 15.16 32.92
CA PRO A 106 22.49 15.69 32.85
C PRO A 106 21.96 16.15 34.20
N ARG A 107 21.15 17.21 34.20
CA ARG A 107 20.45 17.70 35.40
C ARG A 107 19.01 17.22 35.43
N THR A 108 18.54 16.74 36.58
CA THR A 108 17.11 16.45 36.78
C THR A 108 16.35 17.76 36.93
N MET A 109 15.46 18.02 35.99
CA MET A 109 14.55 19.14 35.96
C MET A 109 13.14 18.69 36.35
N ARG A 110 12.33 19.61 36.88
CA ARG A 110 10.94 19.37 37.26
C ARG A 110 10.02 20.39 36.62
N GLY A 111 8.81 19.95 36.28
CA GLY A 111 7.78 20.82 35.75
C GLY A 111 6.37 20.38 36.14
N GLU A 112 5.42 21.22 35.78
CA GLU A 112 3.98 20.94 35.90
C GLU A 112 3.37 20.83 34.51
N GLY A 113 2.45 19.89 34.35
CA GLY A 113 1.73 19.64 33.12
C GLY A 113 0.24 19.46 33.33
N ILE A 114 -0.50 19.57 32.24
CA ILE A 114 -1.92 19.28 32.16
C ILE A 114 -2.14 18.31 31.01
N ILE A 115 -2.84 17.22 31.28
CA ILE A 115 -3.28 16.26 30.26
C ILE A 115 -4.80 16.13 30.28
N GLU A 116 -5.42 16.23 29.11
CA GLU A 116 -6.86 16.07 28.95
C GLU A 116 -7.14 15.05 27.85
N PHE A 117 -7.84 13.97 28.19
CA PHE A 117 -8.27 12.95 27.23
C PHE A 117 -9.65 13.31 26.67
N LYS A 118 -9.70 13.52 25.36
CA LYS A 118 -10.94 13.70 24.60
C LYS A 118 -11.08 12.53 23.64
N THR A 119 -12.30 12.30 23.17
CA THR A 119 -12.56 11.32 22.10
C THR A 119 -11.69 11.64 20.88
N GLY A 120 -10.67 10.81 20.62
CA GLY A 120 -9.75 10.96 19.48
C GLY A 120 -8.74 12.11 19.59
N THR A 121 -8.51 12.69 20.77
CA THR A 121 -7.53 13.77 20.96
C THR A 121 -7.00 13.76 22.39
N ILE A 122 -5.69 13.96 22.57
CA ILE A 122 -5.13 14.28 23.89
C ILE A 122 -4.55 15.69 23.83
N VAL A 123 -4.98 16.54 24.76
CA VAL A 123 -4.39 17.85 24.94
C VAL A 123 -3.36 17.74 26.04
N LEU A 124 -2.08 17.72 25.67
CA LEU A 124 -0.96 17.74 26.59
C LEU A 124 -0.35 19.13 26.57
N LYS A 125 -0.24 19.76 27.74
CA LYS A 125 0.49 21.02 27.96
C LYS A 125 1.52 20.81 29.05
N MET A 126 2.74 21.24 28.82
CA MET A 126 3.85 21.06 29.76
C MET A 126 4.51 22.41 30.02
N GLY A 127 4.85 22.71 31.27
CA GLY A 127 5.54 23.93 31.68
C GLY A 127 6.90 23.62 32.32
N GLY A 128 7.86 24.54 32.21
CA GLY A 128 9.25 24.32 32.67
C GLY A 128 10.14 23.60 31.66
N LEU A 129 9.75 23.63 30.37
CA LEU A 129 10.51 23.06 29.26
C LEU A 129 11.42 24.12 28.60
N PRO A 130 12.53 23.70 27.94
CA PRO A 130 13.32 24.58 27.08
C PRO A 130 12.44 25.26 26.00
N PRO A 131 12.75 26.50 25.57
CA PRO A 131 11.91 27.26 24.64
C PRO A 131 11.56 26.53 23.33
N ASP A 132 12.49 25.73 22.81
CA ASP A 132 12.30 25.01 21.54
C ASP A 132 11.40 23.78 21.71
N ILE A 133 11.50 23.09 22.84
CA ILE A 133 10.65 21.94 23.20
C ILE A 133 9.25 22.40 23.63
N ASN A 134 9.14 23.52 24.34
CA ASN A 134 7.87 24.04 24.83
C ASN A 134 6.85 24.30 23.70
N LYS A 135 7.31 24.74 22.51
CA LYS A 135 6.45 24.97 21.34
C LYS A 135 5.77 23.68 20.85
N ILE A 136 6.43 22.53 20.97
CA ILE A 136 5.94 21.22 20.52
C ILE A 136 4.75 20.77 21.38
N PHE A 137 4.78 21.04 22.69
CA PHE A 137 3.75 20.66 23.66
C PHE A 137 2.69 21.75 23.89
N ALA A 138 2.70 22.84 23.12
CA ALA A 138 1.67 23.88 23.22
C ALA A 138 0.38 23.53 22.46
N GLN A 139 0.47 22.64 21.45
CA GLN A 139 -0.62 22.33 20.52
C GLN A 139 -1.39 21.06 20.92
N PRO A 140 -2.74 21.05 20.77
CA PRO A 140 -3.53 19.81 20.85
C PRO A 140 -3.05 18.77 19.83
N ARG A 141 -3.07 17.48 20.20
CA ARG A 141 -2.63 16.40 19.29
C ARG A 141 -3.60 15.23 19.27
N THR A 142 -3.81 14.65 18.10
CA THR A 142 -4.58 13.42 17.93
C THR A 142 -3.68 12.23 18.22
N PHE A 143 -3.89 11.61 19.38
CA PHE A 143 -3.20 10.36 19.71
C PHE A 143 -4.02 9.18 19.23
N ILE A 144 -3.33 8.19 18.69
CA ILE A 144 -3.87 6.89 18.33
C ILE A 144 -3.55 5.95 19.48
N ARG A 145 -4.59 5.40 20.10
CA ARG A 145 -4.46 4.35 21.10
C ARG A 145 -4.15 3.05 20.37
N ASP A 146 -2.90 2.61 20.40
CA ASP A 146 -2.47 1.40 19.71
C ASP A 146 -2.21 0.28 20.72
N PRO A 147 -3.11 -0.72 20.82
CA PRO A 147 -2.91 -1.86 21.71
C PRO A 147 -1.73 -2.75 21.28
N TYR A 148 -1.15 -2.49 20.11
CA TYR A 148 -0.07 -3.26 19.51
C TYR A 148 1.28 -2.53 19.51
N ALA A 149 1.38 -1.32 20.05
CA ALA A 149 2.61 -0.52 20.06
C ALA A 149 3.77 -1.08 20.89
N ASN A 150 3.57 -2.24 21.53
CA ASN A 150 4.61 -3.03 22.21
C ASN A 150 5.11 -4.21 21.36
N ARG A 151 4.53 -4.43 20.19
CA ARG A 151 4.96 -5.49 19.28
C ARG A 151 6.05 -4.94 18.37
N VAL A 152 7.07 -5.75 18.12
CA VAL A 152 7.98 -5.51 17.01
C VAL A 152 7.22 -5.85 15.73
N PRO A 153 7.00 -4.88 14.85
CA PRO A 153 6.33 -5.11 13.59
C PRO A 153 7.05 -6.17 12.76
N LYS A 154 6.30 -7.06 12.11
CA LYS A 154 6.87 -8.07 11.22
C LYS A 154 6.35 -7.92 9.79
N PRO A 155 7.11 -8.35 8.76
CA PRO A 155 6.64 -8.27 7.37
C PRO A 155 5.27 -8.91 7.14
N GLU A 156 4.95 -10.00 7.84
CA GLU A 156 3.65 -10.66 7.75
C GLU A 156 2.48 -9.78 8.21
N ASP A 157 2.68 -8.87 9.15
CA ASP A 157 1.64 -7.95 9.64
C ASP A 157 1.28 -6.95 8.53
N ALA A 158 2.28 -6.40 7.85
CA ALA A 158 2.07 -5.48 6.74
C ALA A 158 1.39 -6.17 5.55
N ILE A 159 1.81 -7.39 5.22
CA ILE A 159 1.18 -8.19 4.16
C ILE A 159 -0.29 -8.46 4.47
N ALA A 160 -0.62 -8.78 5.73
CA ALA A 160 -2.02 -9.00 6.13
C ALA A 160 -2.89 -7.75 5.95
N VAL A 161 -2.37 -6.57 6.31
CA VAL A 161 -3.07 -5.29 6.11
C VAL A 161 -3.29 -5.01 4.63
N VAL A 162 -2.24 -5.17 3.80
CA VAL A 162 -2.34 -4.97 2.35
C VAL A 162 -3.34 -5.94 1.74
N SER A 163 -3.30 -7.21 2.11
CA SER A 163 -4.22 -8.24 1.65
C SER A 163 -5.69 -7.85 1.88
N GLN A 164 -6.00 -7.31 3.05
CA GLN A 164 -7.33 -6.81 3.37
C GLN A 164 -7.70 -5.58 2.52
N TYR A 165 -6.77 -4.64 2.35
CA TYR A 165 -7.00 -3.40 1.60
C TYR A 165 -7.23 -3.66 0.11
N CYS A 166 -6.33 -4.40 -0.55
CA CYS A 166 -6.44 -4.73 -1.97
C CYS A 166 -7.51 -5.80 -2.27
N LYS A 167 -8.10 -6.42 -1.23
CA LYS A 167 -8.97 -7.60 -1.32
C LYS A 167 -8.33 -8.73 -2.13
N CYS A 168 -7.03 -8.91 -1.94
CA CYS A 168 -6.19 -9.84 -2.70
C CYS A 168 -5.36 -10.69 -1.74
N LYS A 169 -4.96 -11.89 -2.16
CA LYS A 169 -4.16 -12.81 -1.34
C LYS A 169 -3.02 -13.39 -2.16
N GLU A 170 -1.95 -13.76 -1.49
CA GLU A 170 -0.82 -14.39 -2.16
C GLU A 170 -1.28 -15.67 -2.89
N SER A 171 -0.77 -15.86 -4.10
CA SER A 171 -1.08 -17.00 -4.95
C SER A 171 0.03 -17.22 -5.98
N ASN A 172 -0.20 -18.12 -6.93
CA ASN A 172 0.64 -18.23 -8.12
C ASN A 172 0.54 -17.01 -9.05
N LEU A 173 -0.50 -16.18 -8.90
CA LEU A 173 -0.71 -14.97 -9.69
C LEU A 173 -0.31 -13.70 -8.95
N VAL A 174 -0.54 -13.62 -7.64
CA VAL A 174 -0.29 -12.43 -6.82
C VAL A 174 0.86 -12.70 -5.88
N LYS A 175 1.86 -11.80 -5.88
CA LYS A 175 3.02 -11.84 -5.00
C LYS A 175 3.15 -10.54 -4.24
N PHE A 176 3.41 -10.66 -2.95
CA PHE A 176 3.77 -9.52 -2.10
C PHE A 176 5.28 -9.54 -1.92
N ILE A 177 5.92 -8.39 -2.13
CA ILE A 177 7.35 -8.22 -1.88
C ILE A 177 7.50 -7.14 -0.80
N TYR A 178 8.40 -7.41 0.13
CA TYR A 178 8.79 -6.48 1.20
C TYR A 178 10.17 -5.92 0.83
N PRO A 179 10.24 -4.80 0.07
CA PRO A 179 11.50 -4.27 -0.43
C PRO A 179 12.38 -3.82 0.72
N VAL A 180 13.57 -4.41 0.85
CA VAL A 180 14.46 -4.16 2.00
C VAL A 180 14.83 -2.67 2.08
N ALA A 181 15.22 -2.06 0.95
CA ALA A 181 15.66 -0.66 0.90
C ALA A 181 14.59 0.32 1.43
N ASP A 182 13.32 0.13 1.10
CA ASP A 182 12.23 1.02 1.56
C ASP A 182 11.81 0.74 2.99
N ASN A 183 12.14 -0.45 3.51
CA ASN A 183 11.82 -0.88 4.87
C ASN A 183 13.01 -0.81 5.83
N GLU A 184 14.16 -0.30 5.39
CA GLU A 184 15.33 -0.02 6.24
C GLU A 184 15.18 1.28 7.06
N SER A 185 14.07 2.01 6.89
CA SER A 185 13.70 3.23 7.63
C SER A 185 13.73 3.07 9.16
N ASN A 186 14.13 4.14 9.89
CA ASN A 186 14.14 4.12 11.36
C ASN A 186 12.73 4.03 12.00
N LYS A 187 11.65 4.20 11.22
CA LYS A 187 10.26 3.98 11.69
C LYS A 187 9.86 2.52 11.47
N ASN A 188 10.19 1.65 12.43
CA ASN A 188 9.91 0.21 12.34
C ASN A 188 8.42 -0.17 12.20
N TRP A 189 7.49 0.75 12.46
CA TRP A 189 6.03 0.58 12.29
C TRP A 189 5.48 1.09 10.96
N ILE A 190 6.31 1.71 10.12
CA ILE A 190 5.96 2.01 8.72
C ILE A 190 6.57 0.92 7.87
N ALA A 191 5.73 0.27 7.07
CA ALA A 191 6.13 -0.79 6.17
C ALA A 191 5.71 -0.48 4.74
N TYR A 192 6.55 -0.83 3.79
CA TYR A 192 6.28 -0.74 2.37
C TYR A 192 6.11 -2.16 1.81
N VAL A 193 5.06 -2.36 1.02
CA VAL A 193 4.75 -3.66 0.41
C VAL A 193 4.38 -3.46 -1.05
N GLU A 194 5.20 -4.03 -1.92
CA GLU A 194 4.95 -4.09 -3.35
C GLU A 194 4.00 -5.24 -3.67
N VAL A 195 3.07 -5.01 -4.59
CA VAL A 195 2.13 -6.03 -5.07
C VAL A 195 2.39 -6.31 -6.54
N TYR A 196 2.83 -7.53 -6.84
CA TYR A 196 3.02 -8.03 -8.19
C TYR A 196 1.85 -8.91 -8.60
N VAL A 197 1.38 -8.75 -9.84
CA VAL A 197 0.39 -9.63 -10.46
C VAL A 197 0.95 -10.18 -11.76
N ARG A 198 1.07 -11.51 -11.88
CA ARG A 198 1.65 -12.21 -13.03
C ARG A 198 3.08 -11.72 -13.36
N GLY A 199 3.87 -11.41 -12.33
CA GLY A 199 5.24 -10.90 -12.47
C GLY A 199 5.34 -9.41 -12.82
N ILE A 200 4.21 -8.72 -12.99
CA ILE A 200 4.16 -7.27 -13.23
C ILE A 200 3.92 -6.57 -11.90
N LEU A 201 4.82 -5.67 -11.49
CA LEU A 201 4.58 -4.79 -10.34
C LEU A 201 3.28 -4.01 -10.61
N LEU A 202 2.31 -4.01 -9.72
CA LEU A 202 1.07 -3.27 -9.95
C LEU A 202 1.10 -1.94 -9.23
N THR A 203 1.46 -1.99 -7.95
CA THR A 203 1.42 -0.87 -7.04
C THR A 203 2.24 -1.19 -5.80
N GLU A 204 2.51 -0.16 -4.99
CA GLU A 204 3.13 -0.28 -3.68
C GLU A 204 2.19 0.31 -2.63
N TYR A 205 2.18 -0.28 -1.44
CA TYR A 205 1.42 0.23 -0.31
C TYR A 205 2.34 0.68 0.82
N LYS A 206 2.14 1.91 1.29
CA LYS A 206 2.62 2.37 2.60
C LYS A 206 1.65 1.85 3.65
N VAL A 207 2.13 1.07 4.60
CA VAL A 207 1.36 0.50 5.71
C VAL A 207 1.80 1.19 7.00
N ASN A 208 0.83 1.79 7.69
CA ASN A 208 1.03 2.26 9.05
C ASN A 208 0.52 1.19 10.02
N LEU A 209 1.43 0.51 10.71
CA LEU A 209 1.13 -0.64 11.57
C LEU A 209 0.59 -0.25 12.96
N HIS A 210 0.64 1.03 13.34
CA HIS A 210 -0.10 1.51 14.51
C HIS A 210 -1.60 1.62 14.22
N THR A 211 -1.96 1.96 12.98
CA THR A 211 -3.36 2.13 12.56
C THR A 211 -3.91 0.93 11.78
N TYR A 212 -3.05 0.00 11.38
CA TYR A 212 -3.35 -1.09 10.44
C TYR A 212 -4.04 -0.56 9.17
N LYS A 213 -3.58 0.60 8.69
CA LYS A 213 -4.05 1.20 7.45
C LYS A 213 -2.97 1.11 6.39
N ALA A 214 -3.38 0.72 5.19
CA ALA A 214 -2.59 0.85 3.99
C ALA A 214 -3.05 2.07 3.20
N THR A 215 -2.10 2.76 2.59
CA THR A 215 -2.32 3.79 1.58
C THR A 215 -1.60 3.35 0.32
N GLU A 216 -2.32 3.31 -0.79
CA GLU A 216 -1.73 3.04 -2.10
C GLU A 216 -0.81 4.20 -2.49
N ILE A 217 0.44 3.89 -2.82
CA ILE A 217 1.43 4.86 -3.29
C ILE A 217 1.31 4.94 -4.80
N LYS A 218 1.00 6.14 -5.30
CA LYS A 218 0.92 6.49 -6.72
C LYS A 218 1.82 7.67 -7.04
N ASP A 219 3.09 7.59 -6.64
CA ASP A 219 4.04 8.67 -6.82
C ASP A 219 5.06 8.39 -7.94
N LEU A 220 6.01 9.32 -8.12
CA LEU A 220 7.06 9.30 -9.13
C LEU A 220 8.10 8.16 -8.94
N TRP A 221 7.95 7.28 -7.96
CA TRP A 221 8.76 6.07 -7.79
C TRP A 221 7.92 4.79 -7.97
N SER A 222 6.59 4.89 -7.84
CA SER A 222 5.66 3.85 -8.32
C SER A 222 5.64 3.73 -9.85
N GLN A 223 5.20 2.57 -10.36
CA GLN A 223 5.18 2.17 -11.80
C GLN A 223 4.78 3.27 -12.82
N SER A 224 3.94 4.24 -12.44
CA SER A 224 3.55 5.36 -13.32
C SER A 224 4.76 6.17 -13.82
N SER A 225 5.78 6.37 -12.98
CA SER A 225 7.03 7.06 -13.36
C SER A 225 7.86 6.30 -14.39
N HIS A 226 7.83 4.98 -14.26
CA HIS A 226 8.46 4.00 -15.12
C HIS A 226 7.83 3.94 -16.52
N PHE A 227 6.62 4.48 -16.70
CA PHE A 227 5.94 4.68 -17.98
C PHE A 227 5.82 6.17 -18.36
N ALA A 228 6.49 7.08 -17.65
CA ALA A 228 6.40 8.52 -17.91
C ALA A 228 7.16 9.01 -19.17
N ASN A 229 7.63 8.09 -20.03
CA ASN A 229 8.24 8.47 -21.30
C ASN A 229 7.17 9.07 -22.24
N LYS A 230 7.09 10.41 -22.24
CA LYS A 230 6.21 11.18 -23.13
C LYS A 230 6.75 11.19 -24.55
N VAL A 231 6.55 10.07 -25.23
CA VAL A 231 6.82 9.94 -26.67
C VAL A 231 5.91 10.90 -27.41
N LYS A 232 6.47 11.74 -28.29
CA LYS A 232 5.66 12.66 -29.08
C LYS A 232 4.89 11.85 -30.14
N VAL A 233 3.59 11.75 -29.96
CA VAL A 233 2.68 11.00 -30.84
C VAL A 233 1.84 11.98 -31.66
N SER A 234 1.66 11.71 -32.95
CA SER A 234 0.81 12.49 -33.85
C SER A 234 -0.64 12.02 -33.85
N LYS A 235 -0.85 10.69 -33.74
CA LYS A 235 -2.17 10.08 -33.74
C LYS A 235 -2.14 8.71 -33.04
N ILE A 236 -3.23 8.36 -32.37
CA ILE A 236 -3.50 6.98 -31.95
C ILE A 236 -4.87 6.57 -32.46
N THR A 237 -4.95 5.35 -32.99
CA THR A 237 -6.20 4.72 -33.42
C THR A 237 -6.28 3.30 -32.90
N ALA A 238 -7.48 2.81 -32.61
CA ALA A 238 -7.71 1.40 -32.30
C ALA A 238 -8.68 0.75 -33.30
N SER A 239 -8.57 -0.56 -33.48
CA SER A 239 -9.50 -1.35 -34.30
C SER A 239 -10.89 -1.43 -33.66
N SER A 240 -10.95 -1.40 -32.34
CA SER A 240 -12.15 -1.26 -31.54
C SER A 240 -11.81 -0.63 -30.19
N THR A 241 -12.85 -0.10 -29.53
CA THR A 241 -12.74 0.50 -28.20
C THR A 241 -14.01 0.16 -27.42
N LEU A 242 -13.85 -0.35 -26.20
CA LEU A 242 -14.97 -0.57 -25.30
C LEU A 242 -15.72 0.75 -25.05
N PRO A 243 -17.07 0.78 -25.15
CA PRO A 243 -17.81 2.00 -24.88
C PRO A 243 -17.58 2.51 -23.46
N LYS A 244 -17.56 3.84 -23.31
CA LYS A 244 -17.47 4.49 -22.00
C LYS A 244 -18.55 3.94 -21.06
N SER A 245 -18.15 3.69 -19.81
CA SER A 245 -19.06 3.25 -18.76
C SER A 245 -18.99 4.17 -17.55
N LYS A 246 -19.72 3.82 -16.48
CA LYS A 246 -19.57 4.48 -15.17
C LYS A 246 -18.17 4.30 -14.58
N ALA A 247 -17.43 3.26 -14.99
CA ALA A 247 -16.10 2.98 -14.46
C ALA A 247 -14.98 3.81 -15.12
N GLY A 248 -15.23 4.38 -16.29
CA GLY A 248 -14.24 5.18 -17.05
C GLY A 248 -14.47 5.15 -18.57
N SER A 249 -13.62 5.87 -19.29
CA SER A 249 -13.40 5.68 -20.73
C SER A 249 -12.25 4.69 -20.96
N TYR A 250 -12.21 4.13 -22.17
CA TYR A 250 -11.26 3.08 -22.56
C TYR A 250 -10.55 3.39 -23.88
N ASN A 251 -10.34 4.67 -24.15
CA ASN A 251 -9.86 5.19 -25.41
C ASN A 251 -8.39 4.83 -25.65
N ALA A 252 -8.01 4.69 -26.92
CA ALA A 252 -6.66 4.32 -27.31
C ALA A 252 -5.57 5.31 -26.85
N ASN A 253 -5.91 6.57 -26.59
CA ASN A 253 -4.96 7.56 -26.08
C ASN A 253 -4.54 7.30 -24.62
N GLN A 254 -5.30 6.48 -23.89
CA GLN A 254 -5.01 6.10 -22.50
C GLN A 254 -3.96 4.98 -22.40
N VAL A 255 -3.22 4.70 -23.48
CA VAL A 255 -2.03 3.82 -23.44
C VAL A 255 -0.74 4.64 -23.39
N ILE A 256 -0.82 5.97 -23.37
CA ILE A 256 0.35 6.86 -23.36
C ILE A 256 0.11 8.07 -22.43
N ASP A 257 -0.91 8.03 -21.57
CA ASP A 257 -1.21 9.14 -20.66
C ASP A 257 -0.37 9.11 -19.38
N GLY A 258 0.40 8.03 -19.17
CA GLY A 258 1.30 7.87 -18.04
C GLY A 258 0.54 7.54 -16.75
N ASP A 259 -0.72 7.09 -16.87
CA ASP A 259 -1.58 6.72 -15.76
C ASP A 259 -2.01 5.26 -15.92
N THR A 260 -1.37 4.36 -15.17
CA THR A 260 -1.72 2.93 -15.19
C THR A 260 -3.14 2.66 -14.68
N ALA A 261 -3.79 3.64 -14.02
CA ALA A 261 -5.19 3.53 -13.60
C ALA A 261 -6.19 3.85 -14.71
N THR A 262 -5.73 4.29 -15.88
CA THR A 262 -6.47 4.34 -17.13
C THR A 262 -6.00 3.25 -18.09
N CYS A 263 -6.75 3.00 -19.15
CA CYS A 263 -6.39 2.01 -20.15
C CYS A 263 -7.13 2.21 -21.47
N TRP A 264 -6.59 1.61 -22.53
CA TRP A 264 -7.39 1.16 -23.66
C TRP A 264 -7.95 -0.23 -23.34
N CYS A 265 -9.22 -0.45 -23.64
CA CYS A 265 -9.82 -1.78 -23.71
C CYS A 265 -10.46 -1.94 -25.08
N GLU A 266 -10.23 -3.09 -25.70
CA GLU A 266 -10.91 -3.48 -26.93
C GLU A 266 -12.43 -3.61 -26.73
N GLY A 267 -13.21 -3.47 -27.80
CA GLY A 267 -14.67 -3.36 -27.71
C GLY A 267 -15.45 -4.43 -28.46
N VAL A 268 -14.82 -5.53 -28.87
CA VAL A 268 -15.52 -6.61 -29.57
C VAL A 268 -16.06 -7.64 -28.59
N LYS A 269 -17.02 -8.45 -29.04
CA LYS A 269 -17.46 -9.60 -28.24
C LYS A 269 -16.35 -10.65 -28.22
N GLY A 270 -15.94 -11.07 -27.02
CA GLY A 270 -14.92 -12.10 -26.84
C GLY A 270 -13.74 -11.56 -26.07
N SER A 271 -12.56 -12.14 -26.28
CA SER A 271 -11.30 -11.75 -25.63
C SER A 271 -10.49 -10.72 -26.41
N GLY A 272 -11.01 -10.22 -27.54
CA GLY A 272 -10.31 -9.24 -28.36
C GLY A 272 -9.03 -9.73 -29.04
N ILE A 273 -8.78 -11.03 -29.15
CA ILE A 273 -7.65 -11.54 -29.94
C ILE A 273 -7.76 -11.02 -31.38
N GLY A 274 -6.66 -10.49 -31.91
CA GLY A 274 -6.60 -9.81 -33.21
C GLY A 274 -6.96 -8.32 -33.17
N GLN A 275 -7.51 -7.81 -32.06
CA GLN A 275 -7.70 -6.37 -31.89
C GLN A 275 -6.37 -5.67 -31.67
N SER A 276 -6.33 -4.39 -32.02
CA SER A 276 -5.09 -3.62 -32.06
C SER A 276 -5.30 -2.14 -31.80
N PHE A 277 -4.20 -1.48 -31.43
CA PHE A 277 -4.04 -0.04 -31.56
C PHE A 277 -2.78 0.28 -32.34
N THR A 278 -2.75 1.45 -32.95
CA THR A 278 -1.62 1.98 -33.72
C THR A 278 -1.25 3.35 -33.18
N VAL A 279 0.02 3.49 -32.81
CA VAL A 279 0.66 4.74 -32.43
C VAL A 279 1.41 5.28 -33.63
N SER A 280 1.08 6.48 -34.09
CA SER A 280 1.76 7.17 -35.20
C SER A 280 2.63 8.29 -34.67
N PHE A 281 3.84 8.42 -35.19
CA PHE A 281 4.79 9.45 -34.80
C PHE A 281 4.73 10.64 -35.78
N PRO A 282 5.04 11.87 -35.35
CA PRO A 282 5.07 13.04 -36.24
C PRO A 282 6.21 12.99 -37.25
N GLN A 283 7.25 12.22 -36.96
CA GLN A 283 8.41 11.99 -37.82
C GLN A 283 8.91 10.56 -37.62
N LYS A 284 9.89 10.14 -38.41
CA LYS A 284 10.55 8.84 -38.21
C LYS A 284 11.27 8.85 -36.85
N THR A 285 10.92 7.92 -35.98
CA THR A 285 11.44 7.77 -34.62
C THR A 285 12.27 6.50 -34.54
N GLU A 286 13.46 6.59 -33.92
CA GLU A 286 14.26 5.42 -33.58
C GLU A 286 13.72 4.77 -32.32
N VAL A 287 13.53 3.45 -32.36
CA VAL A 287 12.98 2.66 -31.27
C VAL A 287 13.97 1.57 -30.97
N SER A 288 14.48 1.54 -29.74
CA SER A 288 15.42 0.55 -29.24
C SER A 288 14.72 -0.48 -28.35
N SER A 289 13.72 -0.04 -27.58
CA SER A 289 12.92 -0.91 -26.72
C SER A 289 11.48 -0.43 -26.62
N LEU A 290 10.63 -1.32 -26.14
CA LEU A 290 9.21 -1.08 -25.85
C LEU A 290 8.98 -1.41 -24.39
N LYS A 291 8.08 -0.69 -23.74
CA LYS A 291 7.61 -1.06 -22.41
C LYS A 291 6.09 -0.99 -22.36
N VAL A 292 5.46 -2.05 -21.88
CA VAL A 292 4.00 -2.22 -21.92
C VAL A 292 3.47 -2.57 -20.54
N PHE A 293 2.35 -1.98 -20.15
CA PHE A 293 1.54 -2.42 -19.01
C PHE A 293 0.35 -3.22 -19.55
N PRO A 294 0.43 -4.57 -19.61
CA PRO A 294 -0.45 -5.38 -20.44
C PRO A 294 -1.76 -5.77 -19.75
N GLY A 295 -2.46 -4.83 -19.11
CA GLY A 295 -3.72 -5.08 -18.41
C GLY A 295 -4.32 -3.78 -17.88
N TYR A 296 -5.41 -3.87 -17.10
CA TYR A 296 -6.03 -2.69 -16.48
C TYR A 296 -5.45 -2.43 -15.08
N GLY A 297 -4.49 -1.50 -14.98
CA GLY A 297 -3.71 -1.22 -13.77
C GLY A 297 -4.43 -0.45 -12.65
N LYS A 298 -5.73 -0.18 -12.78
CA LYS A 298 -6.51 0.62 -11.80
C LYS A 298 -6.49 0.10 -10.37
N SER A 299 -6.43 -1.21 -10.20
CA SER A 299 -6.31 -1.89 -8.91
C SER A 299 -5.98 -3.37 -9.12
N VAL A 300 -5.57 -4.06 -8.04
CA VAL A 300 -5.33 -5.52 -8.09
C VAL A 300 -6.56 -6.27 -8.60
N SER A 301 -7.75 -5.87 -8.11
CA SER A 301 -9.02 -6.44 -8.54
C SER A 301 -9.28 -6.20 -10.03
N ALA A 302 -9.06 -4.97 -10.52
CA ALA A 302 -9.27 -4.64 -11.93
C ALA A 302 -8.36 -5.47 -12.85
N TYR A 303 -7.08 -5.63 -12.48
CA TYR A 303 -6.14 -6.42 -13.27
C TYR A 303 -6.51 -7.92 -13.32
N LEU A 304 -7.00 -8.48 -12.20
CA LEU A 304 -7.40 -9.89 -12.12
C LEU A 304 -8.78 -10.18 -12.73
N GLU A 305 -9.70 -9.21 -12.67
CA GLU A 305 -11.07 -9.37 -13.18
C GLU A 305 -11.15 -9.24 -14.70
N ASN A 306 -10.26 -8.48 -15.33
CA ASN A 306 -10.20 -8.27 -16.78
C ASN A 306 -9.15 -9.16 -17.44
N ASN A 307 -9.26 -9.36 -18.75
CA ASN A 307 -8.21 -10.02 -19.51
C ASN A 307 -6.97 -9.12 -19.59
N SER A 308 -5.79 -9.75 -19.50
CA SER A 308 -4.48 -9.10 -19.70
C SER A 308 -3.81 -9.70 -20.92
N VAL A 309 -2.99 -8.93 -21.63
CA VAL A 309 -2.29 -9.42 -22.82
C VAL A 309 -1.14 -10.33 -22.40
N ARG A 310 -1.12 -11.57 -22.90
CA ARG A 310 0.00 -12.50 -22.71
C ARG A 310 1.06 -12.32 -23.79
N LYS A 311 0.62 -12.27 -25.06
CA LYS A 311 1.50 -12.02 -26.20
C LYS A 311 0.88 -11.01 -27.14
N ALA A 312 1.73 -10.17 -27.72
CA ALA A 312 1.35 -9.22 -28.76
C ALA A 312 2.30 -9.29 -29.95
N LYS A 313 1.75 -9.03 -31.13
CA LYS A 313 2.53 -8.75 -32.34
C LYS A 313 2.76 -7.25 -32.40
N ILE A 314 4.02 -6.85 -32.47
CA ILE A 314 4.42 -5.45 -32.68
C ILE A 314 4.84 -5.31 -34.13
N THR A 315 4.07 -4.56 -34.91
CA THR A 315 4.33 -4.32 -36.34
C THR A 315 4.79 -2.89 -36.57
N PHE A 316 5.88 -2.72 -37.31
CA PHE A 316 6.46 -1.42 -37.65
C PHE A 316 5.94 -0.90 -38.99
N SER A 317 6.15 0.39 -39.25
CA SER A 317 5.73 1.05 -40.50
C SER A 317 6.26 0.42 -41.80
N ASP A 318 7.33 -0.38 -41.76
CA ASP A 318 7.88 -1.09 -42.91
C ASP A 318 7.33 -2.53 -43.07
N GLY A 319 6.33 -2.90 -42.26
CA GLY A 319 5.67 -4.20 -42.29
C GLY A 319 6.40 -5.31 -41.53
N THR A 320 7.62 -5.07 -41.07
CA THR A 320 8.32 -6.04 -40.20
C THR A 320 7.66 -6.09 -38.81
N SER A 321 7.83 -7.20 -38.10
CA SER A 321 7.22 -7.38 -36.80
C SER A 321 8.03 -8.25 -35.85
N VAL A 322 7.83 -8.03 -34.56
CA VAL A 322 8.31 -8.91 -33.48
C VAL A 322 7.14 -9.39 -32.63
N ILE A 323 7.33 -10.49 -31.89
CA ILE A 323 6.35 -10.96 -30.90
C ILE A 323 6.90 -10.64 -29.52
N ALA A 324 6.13 -9.87 -28.74
CA ALA A 324 6.39 -9.62 -27.33
C ALA A 324 5.58 -10.60 -26.48
N ASP A 325 6.23 -11.22 -25.49
CA ASP A 325 5.66 -12.14 -24.51
C ASP A 325 5.80 -11.54 -23.09
N PHE A 326 4.67 -11.24 -22.48
CA PHE A 326 4.58 -10.55 -21.19
C PHE A 326 4.43 -11.51 -20.00
N THR A 327 4.81 -12.79 -20.14
CA THR A 327 4.76 -13.75 -19.03
C THR A 327 5.76 -13.45 -17.92
N LYS A 328 6.80 -12.66 -18.20
CA LYS A 328 7.89 -12.37 -17.24
C LYS A 328 8.31 -10.91 -17.20
N GLU A 329 8.24 -10.19 -18.33
CA GLU A 329 8.83 -8.87 -18.46
C GLU A 329 7.87 -7.91 -19.17
N SER A 330 7.77 -6.68 -18.66
CA SER A 330 7.03 -5.57 -19.27
C SER A 330 7.88 -4.77 -20.27
N VAL A 331 9.21 -4.88 -20.18
CA VAL A 331 10.18 -4.23 -21.05
C VAL A 331 10.66 -5.23 -22.09
N TRP A 332 10.77 -4.80 -23.33
CA TRP A 332 11.17 -5.61 -24.48
C TRP A 332 12.17 -4.84 -25.33
N ASP A 333 13.44 -5.24 -25.24
CA ASP A 333 14.48 -4.72 -26.12
C ASP A 333 14.30 -5.28 -27.53
N LEU A 334 14.38 -4.41 -28.53
CA LEU A 334 14.36 -4.83 -29.90
C LEU A 334 15.73 -5.44 -30.25
N PRO A 335 15.78 -6.56 -31.00
CA PRO A 335 17.04 -7.16 -31.44
C PRO A 335 17.93 -6.18 -32.24
N LYS A 336 17.31 -5.17 -32.83
CA LYS A 336 17.97 -4.07 -33.53
C LYS A 336 17.10 -2.81 -33.43
N VAL A 337 17.74 -1.66 -33.21
CA VAL A 337 17.10 -0.36 -33.27
C VAL A 337 16.32 -0.19 -34.59
N LYS A 338 15.07 0.25 -34.47
CA LYS A 338 14.13 0.35 -35.57
C LYS A 338 13.68 1.79 -35.78
N ALA A 339 14.03 2.36 -36.93
CA ALA A 339 13.52 3.67 -37.32
C ALA A 339 12.14 3.51 -38.01
N THR A 340 11.07 4.02 -37.39
CA THR A 340 9.68 3.81 -37.85
C THR A 340 8.82 5.05 -37.70
N THR A 341 7.74 5.16 -38.49
CA THR A 341 6.74 6.24 -38.36
C THR A 341 5.48 5.79 -37.62
N SER A 342 5.32 4.49 -37.35
CA SER A 342 4.18 3.95 -36.62
C SER A 342 4.48 2.58 -36.05
N ILE A 343 3.85 2.28 -34.92
CA ILE A 343 3.82 0.94 -34.33
C ILE A 343 2.38 0.50 -34.16
N THR A 344 2.05 -0.69 -34.64
CA THR A 344 0.77 -1.37 -34.37
C THR A 344 1.00 -2.48 -33.36
N PHE A 345 0.31 -2.40 -32.23
CA PHE A 345 0.24 -3.43 -31.21
C PHE A 345 -1.01 -4.29 -31.47
N THR A 346 -0.84 -5.59 -31.73
CA THR A 346 -1.96 -6.52 -31.95
C THR A 346 -1.97 -7.62 -30.90
N ILE A 347 -3.12 -7.84 -30.26
CA ILE A 347 -3.31 -8.89 -29.26
C ILE A 347 -3.25 -10.26 -29.95
N LEU A 348 -2.31 -11.11 -29.53
CA LEU A 348 -2.21 -12.49 -30.04
C LEU A 348 -2.75 -13.51 -29.04
N GLU A 349 -2.45 -13.32 -27.77
CA GLU A 349 -2.83 -14.24 -26.70
C GLU A 349 -3.16 -13.44 -25.44
N VAL A 350 -4.13 -13.94 -24.67
CA VAL A 350 -4.60 -13.30 -23.43
C VAL A 350 -4.46 -14.25 -22.25
N ASN A 351 -4.21 -13.69 -21.06
CA ASN A 351 -4.50 -14.38 -19.81
C ASN A 351 -5.92 -13.99 -19.38
N LEU A 352 -6.78 -14.99 -19.20
CA LEU A 352 -8.19 -14.75 -18.86
C LEU A 352 -8.33 -14.08 -17.48
N GLY A 353 -9.20 -13.08 -17.43
CA GLY A 353 -9.71 -12.48 -16.20
C GLY A 353 -10.77 -13.35 -15.55
N SER A 354 -11.06 -13.08 -14.29
CA SER A 354 -12.05 -13.86 -13.53
C SER A 354 -13.51 -13.46 -13.81
N LYS A 355 -13.75 -12.33 -14.48
CA LYS A 355 -15.09 -11.75 -14.57
C LYS A 355 -15.44 -11.13 -15.93
N TYR A 356 -14.56 -10.30 -16.46
CA TYR A 356 -14.76 -9.58 -17.71
C TYR A 356 -13.94 -10.23 -18.82
N ASN A 357 -14.51 -10.29 -20.03
CA ASN A 357 -13.81 -10.81 -21.20
C ASN A 357 -13.06 -9.71 -21.96
N ASP A 358 -13.20 -8.45 -21.54
CA ASP A 358 -12.53 -7.31 -22.16
C ASP A 358 -11.02 -7.40 -21.91
N THR A 359 -10.23 -7.24 -22.97
CA THR A 359 -8.76 -7.19 -22.88
C THR A 359 -8.27 -5.75 -22.90
N CYS A 360 -7.47 -5.38 -21.89
CA CYS A 360 -7.01 -4.01 -21.72
C CYS A 360 -5.48 -3.89 -21.75
N VAL A 361 -5.01 -2.70 -22.11
CA VAL A 361 -3.61 -2.27 -22.03
C VAL A 361 -3.60 -0.88 -21.40
N SER A 362 -2.90 -0.72 -20.28
CA SER A 362 -2.84 0.55 -19.55
C SER A 362 -1.76 1.47 -20.08
N GLU A 363 -0.61 0.96 -20.48
CA GLU A 363 0.50 1.80 -20.94
C GLU A 363 1.31 1.11 -22.03
N PHE A 364 1.86 1.92 -22.93
CA PHE A 364 2.74 1.56 -24.03
C PHE A 364 3.71 2.72 -24.26
N THR A 365 4.98 2.48 -23.96
CA THR A 365 6.05 3.47 -24.15
C THR A 365 7.17 2.88 -24.99
N ILE A 366 7.99 3.75 -25.54
CA ILE A 366 9.17 3.39 -26.33
C ILE A 366 10.40 4.13 -25.77
N SER A 367 11.59 3.59 -26.03
CA SER A 367 12.88 4.25 -25.75
C SER A 367 13.76 4.29 -26.99
#